data_AF-A0A1Q9JL45-F1
#
_entry.id   AF-A0A1Q9JL45-F1
#
_cell.length_a   1.000
_cell.length_b   1.000
_cell.length_c   1.000
_cell.angle_alpha   90.00
_cell.angle_beta   90.00
_cell.angle_gamma   90.00
#
_symmetry.space_group_name_H-M   'P 1'
#
loop_
_entity.id
_entity.type
_entity.pdbx_description
1 polymer ?
#
loop_
_entity_poly.entity_id
_entity_poly.type
_entity_poly.pdbx_seq_one_letter_code
_entity_poly.pdbx_strand_id
1 'polypeptide(L)'
;MNIKQAKQEIEDTLRAYLAKDELGNYRIPSKRQRPVLLMGPPGIGKTQIMEQIVAETGVGLVAYTVTHHTRQSAVGLPFIVHEDYNGEEVSVTRYTMSEILASVYDLMEQTGLEQGILFLDEINCVSETLTPVMLQFLQYKTFGNRKLPEGWLIVAAGNPPEYNRSARAFDVVTLDRVKYIEVEEDFEIWKEYAWRNGLHGAVISYLDIRKENFYRIENTVDGTHFVTARGWEDLSEMIQACEQIGVRVDRQVIEQYIQMPDIARDFAGYLDLYYKYQSTYHVEEILRGRWEPVTVRTMQTAPFDEKLSVMGLLFARLSEAAGNTRREDILADRLHQDLIRFRDESEDVDMGDRRMEELAAAHRKQMRLDAEANRLSGEERDLRQREVNTLEKYAEKLRQEKELTGKDAVMELVRQMFQEILDRRQNLIDDTGIRFDNAFRFLEASVGQRQEMVIFVTQITAGFDTSWFVENFGCDAYYRHNRELLFDDVEQRIRGEIQAAREQPGDRRENL
;
A
#
# COMPACT_ATOMS: atom_id res chain seq x y z
N MET A 1 -0.30 5.97 -18.07
CA MET A 1 -1.19 5.15 -17.20
C MET A 1 -0.87 5.52 -15.77
N ASN A 2 -1.80 5.36 -14.82
CA ASN A 2 -1.44 5.58 -13.40
C ASN A 2 -0.84 4.31 -12.77
N ILE A 3 -0.25 4.47 -11.59
CA ILE A 3 0.47 3.39 -10.90
C ILE A 3 -0.41 2.18 -10.55
N LYS A 4 -1.70 2.41 -10.26
CA LYS A 4 -2.68 1.35 -9.94
C LYS A 4 -2.97 0.47 -11.16
N GLN A 5 -3.16 1.10 -12.33
CA GLN A 5 -3.32 0.37 -13.59
C GLN A 5 -2.05 -0.41 -13.97
N ALA A 6 -0.88 0.19 -13.75
CA ALA A 6 0.40 -0.47 -14.00
C ALA A 6 0.57 -1.72 -13.11
N LYS A 7 0.20 -1.64 -11.83
CA LYS A 7 0.16 -2.80 -10.92
C LYS A 7 -0.71 -3.93 -11.49
N GLN A 8 -1.94 -3.62 -11.90
CA GLN A 8 -2.86 -4.62 -12.45
C GLN A 8 -2.29 -5.29 -13.70
N GLU A 9 -1.70 -4.51 -14.62
CA GLU A 9 -1.10 -5.04 -15.85
C GLU A 9 0.08 -5.99 -15.55
N ILE A 10 0.87 -5.71 -14.52
CA ILE A 10 1.97 -6.58 -14.08
C ILE A 10 1.42 -7.86 -13.45
N GLU A 11 0.40 -7.75 -12.60
CA GLU A 11 -0.25 -8.90 -11.97
C GLU A 11 -0.88 -9.83 -13.02
N ASP A 12 -1.61 -9.27 -13.99
CA ASP A 12 -2.21 -10.03 -15.09
C ASP A 12 -1.13 -10.68 -15.96
N THR A 13 -0.03 -9.96 -16.21
CA THR A 13 1.14 -10.52 -16.92
C THR A 13 1.76 -11.69 -16.15
N LEU A 14 1.94 -11.55 -14.84
CA LEU A 14 2.47 -12.60 -13.98
C LEU A 14 1.57 -13.84 -14.04
N ARG A 15 0.27 -13.67 -13.80
CA ARG A 15 -0.72 -14.76 -13.86
C ARG A 15 -0.71 -15.45 -15.23
N ALA A 16 -0.67 -14.69 -16.32
CA ALA A 16 -0.62 -15.23 -17.67
C ALA A 16 0.68 -16.00 -17.95
N TYR A 17 1.82 -15.52 -17.45
CA TYR A 17 3.13 -16.16 -17.64
C TYR A 17 3.30 -17.41 -16.77
N LEU A 18 2.66 -17.45 -15.59
CA LEU A 18 2.67 -18.60 -14.70
C LEU A 18 1.61 -19.66 -15.04
N ALA A 19 0.64 -19.33 -15.90
CA ALA A 19 -0.40 -20.25 -16.31
C ALA A 19 0.19 -21.48 -17.04
N LYS A 20 -0.20 -22.67 -16.58
CA LYS A 20 0.23 -23.95 -17.16
C LYS A 20 -0.89 -24.60 -17.99
N ASP A 21 -0.51 -25.46 -18.92
CA ASP A 21 -1.42 -26.35 -19.64
C ASP A 21 -1.70 -27.64 -18.84
N GLU A 22 -2.53 -28.54 -19.39
CA GLU A 22 -2.88 -29.82 -18.75
C GLU A 22 -1.69 -30.76 -18.54
N LEU A 23 -0.57 -30.51 -19.24
CA LEU A 23 0.67 -31.28 -19.14
C LEU A 23 1.68 -30.64 -18.17
N GLY A 24 1.32 -29.52 -17.54
CA GLY A 24 2.17 -28.80 -16.61
C GLY A 24 3.19 -27.86 -17.25
N ASN A 25 3.14 -27.63 -18.57
CA ASN A 25 4.03 -26.70 -19.25
C ASN A 25 3.47 -25.27 -19.18
N TYR A 26 4.35 -24.26 -19.10
CA TYR A 26 3.94 -22.86 -19.20
C TYR A 26 3.29 -22.58 -20.57
N ARG A 27 2.07 -22.02 -20.55
CA ARG A 27 1.31 -21.69 -21.77
C ARG A 27 2.07 -20.73 -22.68
N ILE A 28 2.78 -19.77 -22.07
CA ILE A 28 3.72 -18.89 -22.76
C ILE A 28 5.13 -19.35 -22.38
N PRO A 29 5.89 -19.95 -23.32
CA PRO A 29 7.25 -20.40 -23.05
C PRO A 29 8.14 -19.25 -22.57
N SER A 30 9.09 -19.50 -21.67
CA SER A 30 9.96 -18.46 -21.06
C SER A 30 10.63 -17.54 -22.09
N LYS A 31 11.02 -18.08 -23.26
CA LYS A 31 11.61 -17.31 -24.38
C LYS A 31 10.66 -16.30 -25.06
N ARG A 32 9.34 -16.43 -24.87
CA ARG A 32 8.30 -15.53 -25.41
C ARG A 32 7.72 -14.61 -24.33
N GLN A 33 8.11 -14.80 -23.09
CA GLN A 33 7.72 -13.95 -21.98
C GLN A 33 8.59 -12.68 -21.99
N ARG A 34 8.08 -11.61 -22.60
CA ARG A 34 8.73 -10.30 -22.60
C ARG A 34 8.80 -9.74 -21.17
N PRO A 35 9.94 -9.18 -20.73
CA PRO A 35 10.00 -8.42 -19.48
C PRO A 35 9.03 -7.24 -19.49
N VAL A 36 8.59 -6.81 -18.31
CA VAL A 36 7.85 -5.56 -18.17
C VAL A 36 8.84 -4.43 -17.86
N LEU A 37 8.73 -3.31 -18.55
CA LEU A 37 9.51 -2.10 -18.30
C LEU A 37 8.57 -0.98 -17.89
N LEU A 38 8.69 -0.52 -16.64
CA LEU A 38 8.02 0.65 -16.10
C LEU A 38 8.89 1.89 -16.32
N MET A 39 8.37 2.88 -17.03
CA MET A 39 8.99 4.20 -17.14
C MET A 39 8.10 5.24 -16.48
N GLY A 40 8.61 5.93 -15.48
CA GLY A 40 7.85 6.99 -14.81
C GLY A 40 8.71 7.80 -13.83
N PRO A 41 8.21 8.94 -13.34
CA PRO A 41 8.94 9.80 -12.42
C PRO A 41 9.43 9.07 -11.15
N PRO A 42 10.50 9.55 -10.50
CA PRO A 42 10.93 9.02 -9.21
C PRO A 42 9.89 9.27 -8.12
N GLY A 43 9.77 8.34 -7.16
CA GLY A 43 8.94 8.53 -5.97
C GLY A 43 7.44 8.30 -6.13
N ILE A 44 6.98 7.69 -7.23
CA ILE A 44 5.55 7.38 -7.47
C ILE A 44 5.09 5.97 -7.03
N GLY A 45 5.93 5.23 -6.30
CA GLY A 45 5.57 3.89 -5.78
C GLY A 45 5.88 2.68 -6.68
N LYS A 46 6.76 2.82 -7.69
CA LYS A 46 7.14 1.71 -8.61
C LYS A 46 7.65 0.45 -7.88
N THR A 47 8.43 0.62 -6.81
CA THR A 47 8.95 -0.48 -5.99
C THR A 47 7.86 -1.05 -5.08
N GLN A 48 7.07 -0.19 -4.44
CA GLN A 48 5.97 -0.59 -3.53
C GLN A 48 4.92 -1.46 -4.24
N ILE A 49 4.59 -1.19 -5.51
CA ILE A 49 3.65 -2.05 -6.23
C ILE A 49 4.17 -3.48 -6.45
N MET A 50 5.49 -3.70 -6.50
CA MET A 50 6.05 -5.05 -6.58
C MET A 50 5.77 -5.84 -5.30
N GLU A 51 5.98 -5.21 -4.14
CA GLU A 51 5.71 -5.77 -2.82
C GLU A 51 4.22 -6.12 -2.67
N GLN A 52 3.33 -5.23 -3.14
CA GLN A 52 1.90 -5.49 -3.13
C GLN A 52 1.52 -6.68 -4.01
N ILE A 53 2.08 -6.80 -5.21
CA ILE A 53 1.80 -7.92 -6.11
C ILE A 53 2.23 -9.25 -5.48
N VAL A 54 3.43 -9.32 -4.90
CA VAL A 54 3.91 -10.59 -4.30
C VAL A 54 3.14 -10.97 -3.04
N ALA A 55 2.66 -10.00 -2.27
CA ALA A 55 1.76 -10.24 -1.14
C ALA A 55 0.41 -10.81 -1.61
N GLU A 56 -0.13 -10.33 -2.73
CA GLU A 56 -1.43 -10.75 -3.27
C GLU A 56 -1.35 -12.08 -4.04
N THR A 57 -0.25 -12.37 -4.74
CA THR A 57 -0.11 -13.59 -5.55
C THR A 57 0.68 -14.71 -4.86
N GLY A 58 1.35 -14.41 -3.75
CA GLY A 58 2.10 -15.38 -2.96
C GLY A 58 3.43 -15.86 -3.57
N VAL A 59 3.92 -15.18 -4.61
CA VAL A 59 5.21 -15.50 -5.27
C VAL A 59 6.39 -14.85 -4.54
N GLY A 60 7.64 -15.21 -4.86
CA GLY A 60 8.83 -14.58 -4.30
C GLY A 60 9.17 -13.22 -4.94
N LEU A 61 9.85 -12.34 -4.21
CA LEU A 61 10.38 -11.06 -4.72
C LEU A 61 11.88 -10.95 -4.49
N VAL A 62 12.63 -10.70 -5.56
CA VAL A 62 14.02 -10.27 -5.51
C VAL A 62 14.11 -8.89 -6.16
N ALA A 63 14.52 -7.88 -5.39
CA ALA A 63 14.63 -6.50 -5.87
C ALA A 63 16.09 -6.02 -5.85
N TYR A 64 16.53 -5.41 -6.95
CA TYR A 64 17.88 -4.88 -7.10
C TYR A 64 17.86 -3.49 -7.73
N THR A 65 18.59 -2.56 -7.12
CA THR A 65 18.91 -1.27 -7.76
C THR A 65 20.21 -1.42 -8.55
N VAL A 66 20.12 -1.39 -9.88
CA VAL A 66 21.25 -1.79 -10.74
C VAL A 66 22.41 -0.79 -10.69
N THR A 67 22.16 0.47 -10.33
CA THR A 67 23.17 1.53 -10.21
C THR A 67 24.22 1.26 -9.13
N HIS A 68 23.92 0.42 -8.13
CA HIS A 68 24.87 0.04 -7.08
C HIS A 68 25.80 -1.11 -7.49
N HIS A 69 25.59 -1.70 -8.67
CA HIS A 69 26.34 -2.87 -9.11
C HIS A 69 27.45 -2.52 -10.09
N THR A 70 28.57 -3.20 -9.91
CA THR A 70 29.64 -3.25 -10.90
C THR A 70 29.33 -4.28 -11.97
N ARG A 71 30.03 -4.22 -13.10
CA ARG A 71 29.96 -5.28 -14.12
C ARG A 71 30.30 -6.65 -13.53
N GLN A 72 31.23 -6.69 -12.58
CA GLN A 72 31.66 -7.91 -11.91
C GLN A 72 30.55 -8.53 -11.05
N SER A 73 29.81 -7.74 -10.27
CA SER A 73 28.68 -8.27 -9.48
C SER A 73 27.52 -8.75 -10.37
N ALA A 74 27.27 -8.05 -11.49
CA ALA A 74 26.17 -8.41 -12.40
C ALA A 74 26.47 -9.61 -13.30
N VAL A 75 27.72 -9.76 -13.78
CA VAL A 75 28.12 -10.84 -14.70
C VAL A 75 28.75 -12.03 -13.96
N GLY A 76 29.32 -11.79 -12.78
CA GLY A 76 30.22 -12.71 -12.09
C GLY A 76 31.70 -12.38 -12.33
N LEU A 77 32.57 -13.01 -11.56
CA LEU A 77 34.02 -12.87 -11.68
C LEU A 77 34.56 -13.89 -12.69
N PRO A 78 35.46 -13.48 -13.60
CA PRO A 78 36.10 -14.40 -14.52
C PRO A 78 37.08 -15.31 -13.77
N PHE A 79 37.07 -16.59 -14.08
CA PHE A 79 38.07 -17.56 -13.66
C PHE A 79 38.45 -18.48 -14.82
N ILE A 80 39.68 -18.97 -14.77
CA ILE A 80 40.22 -19.86 -15.81
C ILE A 80 39.85 -21.29 -15.47
N VAL A 81 39.32 -22.00 -16.45
CA VAL A 81 39.18 -23.47 -16.40
C VAL A 81 39.91 -24.07 -17.60
N HIS A 82 40.39 -25.29 -17.43
CA HIS A 82 40.96 -26.07 -18.52
C HIS A 82 39.88 -27.01 -19.04
N GLU A 83 39.60 -26.92 -20.33
CA GLU A 83 38.63 -27.78 -21.00
C GLU A 83 39.25 -28.44 -22.23
N ASP A 84 38.87 -29.69 -22.49
CA ASP A 84 39.30 -30.42 -23.68
C ASP A 84 38.39 -30.06 -24.86
N TYR A 85 38.99 -29.50 -25.91
CA TYR A 85 38.33 -29.28 -27.19
C TYR A 85 39.08 -30.07 -28.26
N ASN A 86 38.46 -31.14 -28.78
CA ASN A 86 39.02 -32.01 -29.81
C ASN A 86 40.34 -32.72 -29.39
N GLY A 87 40.49 -33.09 -28.12
CA GLY A 87 41.69 -33.77 -27.60
C GLY A 87 42.86 -32.83 -27.28
N GLU A 88 42.62 -31.52 -27.31
CA GLU A 88 43.57 -30.49 -26.88
C GLU A 88 43.03 -29.77 -25.64
N GLU A 89 43.84 -29.74 -24.57
CA GLU A 89 43.50 -29.03 -23.34
C GLU A 89 43.75 -27.53 -23.53
N VAL A 90 42.69 -26.74 -23.49
CA VAL A 90 42.73 -25.29 -23.71
C VAL A 90 42.23 -24.55 -22.48
N SER A 91 42.95 -23.52 -22.06
CA SER A 91 42.49 -22.59 -21.02
C SER A 91 41.33 -21.74 -21.55
N VAL A 92 40.15 -21.86 -20.96
CA VAL A 92 38.97 -21.06 -21.30
C VAL A 92 38.52 -20.21 -20.11
N THR A 93 38.00 -19.03 -20.40
CA THR A 93 37.42 -18.15 -19.38
C THR A 93 35.97 -18.55 -19.10
N ARG A 94 35.63 -18.74 -17.83
CA ARG A 94 34.27 -18.91 -17.30
C ARG A 94 33.97 -17.82 -16.29
N TYR A 95 32.70 -17.60 -15.99
CA TYR A 95 32.26 -16.59 -15.01
C TYR A 95 31.55 -17.28 -13.85
N THR A 96 31.74 -16.76 -12.64
CA THR A 96 30.94 -17.18 -11.47
C THR A 96 29.46 -16.83 -11.68
N MET A 97 28.59 -17.36 -10.83
CA MET A 97 27.20 -16.91 -10.82
C MET A 97 27.12 -15.43 -10.45
N SER A 98 26.25 -14.71 -11.14
CA SER A 98 25.86 -13.33 -10.80
C SER A 98 25.25 -13.29 -9.41
N GLU A 99 25.54 -12.26 -8.61
CA GLU A 99 24.90 -12.04 -7.31
C GLU A 99 23.38 -11.95 -7.46
N ILE A 100 22.91 -11.33 -8.56
CA ILE A 100 21.48 -11.18 -8.84
C ILE A 100 20.81 -12.54 -9.01
N LEU A 101 21.43 -13.45 -9.77
CA LEU A 101 20.91 -14.81 -9.93
C LEU A 101 21.08 -15.63 -8.66
N ALA A 102 22.17 -15.42 -7.92
CA ALA A 102 22.40 -16.09 -6.64
C ALA A 102 21.24 -15.84 -5.68
N SER A 103 20.84 -14.58 -5.48
CA SER A 103 19.74 -14.26 -4.57
C SER A 103 18.38 -14.79 -5.03
N VAL A 104 18.17 -14.99 -6.34
CA VAL A 104 16.99 -15.73 -6.84
C VAL A 104 17.02 -17.18 -6.36
N TYR A 105 18.14 -17.89 -6.55
CA TYR A 105 18.27 -19.28 -6.10
C TYR A 105 18.23 -19.40 -4.58
N ASP A 106 18.90 -18.49 -3.85
CA ASP A 106 18.90 -18.48 -2.39
C ASP A 106 17.48 -18.28 -1.84
N LEU A 107 16.69 -17.38 -2.45
CA LEU A 107 15.29 -17.19 -2.07
C LEU A 107 14.47 -18.47 -2.31
N MET A 108 14.65 -19.12 -3.46
CA MET A 108 13.98 -20.38 -3.78
C MET A 108 14.32 -21.47 -2.76
N GLU A 109 15.59 -21.58 -2.36
CA GLU A 109 16.05 -22.59 -1.39
C GLU A 109 15.52 -22.32 0.03
N GLN A 110 15.53 -21.05 0.46
CA GLN A 110 15.09 -20.66 1.81
C GLN A 110 13.57 -20.75 1.98
N THR A 111 12.81 -20.35 0.95
CA THR A 111 11.34 -20.21 1.04
C THR A 111 10.57 -21.36 0.40
N GLY A 112 11.22 -22.14 -0.47
CA GLY A 112 10.56 -23.15 -1.31
C GLY A 112 9.73 -22.57 -2.46
N LEU A 113 9.75 -21.25 -2.67
CA LEU A 113 8.97 -20.58 -3.72
C LEU A 113 9.70 -20.71 -5.06
N GLU A 114 9.20 -21.57 -5.95
CA GLU A 114 9.79 -21.75 -7.29
C GLU A 114 9.44 -20.62 -8.29
N GLN A 115 8.48 -19.77 -7.96
CA GLN A 115 7.96 -18.71 -8.82
C GLN A 115 8.15 -17.34 -8.16
N GLY A 116 8.44 -16.31 -8.97
CA GLY A 116 8.76 -14.99 -8.42
C GLY A 116 8.83 -13.84 -9.42
N ILE A 117 9.09 -12.66 -8.89
CA ILE A 117 9.42 -11.44 -9.63
C ILE A 117 10.88 -11.09 -9.32
N LEU A 118 11.67 -10.89 -10.38
CA LEU A 118 12.95 -10.21 -10.32
C LEU A 118 12.74 -8.75 -10.74
N PHE A 119 12.78 -7.84 -9.75
CA PHE A 119 12.62 -6.41 -9.96
C PHE A 119 13.99 -5.73 -10.09
N LEU A 120 14.20 -5.03 -11.22
CA LEU A 120 15.42 -4.30 -11.54
C LEU A 120 15.13 -2.80 -11.59
N ASP A 121 15.45 -2.08 -10.53
CA ASP A 121 15.25 -0.64 -10.44
C ASP A 121 16.41 0.15 -11.06
N GLU A 122 16.10 1.36 -11.53
CA GLU A 122 17.02 2.28 -12.21
C GLU A 122 17.76 1.67 -13.41
N ILE A 123 17.08 0.81 -14.19
CA ILE A 123 17.70 0.02 -15.27
C ILE A 123 18.35 0.88 -16.36
N ASN A 124 17.89 2.12 -16.52
CA ASN A 124 18.40 3.05 -17.53
C ASN A 124 19.41 4.06 -17.00
N CYS A 125 19.75 3.99 -15.71
CA CYS A 125 20.83 4.76 -15.08
C CYS A 125 22.13 3.95 -14.95
N VAL A 126 22.15 2.72 -15.49
CA VAL A 126 23.31 1.84 -15.45
C VAL A 126 24.51 2.42 -16.20
N SER A 127 25.71 2.07 -15.74
CA SER A 127 26.93 2.48 -16.41
C SER A 127 26.98 1.98 -17.87
N GLU A 128 27.74 2.69 -18.71
CA GLU A 128 27.89 2.35 -20.12
C GLU A 128 28.46 0.95 -20.34
N THR A 129 29.35 0.52 -19.45
CA THR A 129 29.97 -0.81 -19.52
C THR A 129 29.04 -1.94 -19.11
N LEU A 130 27.97 -1.62 -18.37
CA LEU A 130 26.96 -2.56 -17.89
C LEU A 130 25.71 -2.59 -18.79
N THR A 131 25.43 -1.51 -19.52
CA THR A 131 24.27 -1.38 -20.41
C THR A 131 24.09 -2.59 -21.35
N PRO A 132 25.11 -3.04 -22.11
CA PRO A 132 24.92 -4.16 -23.05
C PRO A 132 24.55 -5.47 -22.35
N VAL A 133 25.12 -5.70 -21.16
CA VAL A 133 24.85 -6.90 -20.35
C VAL A 133 23.42 -6.88 -19.85
N MET A 134 22.94 -5.74 -19.34
CA MET A 134 21.58 -5.62 -18.82
C MET A 134 20.54 -5.75 -19.94
N LEU A 135 20.79 -5.15 -21.11
CA LEU A 135 19.93 -5.32 -22.27
C LEU A 135 19.91 -6.78 -22.74
N GLN A 136 21.06 -7.46 -22.76
CA GLN A 136 21.12 -8.89 -23.03
C GLN A 136 20.31 -9.69 -21.99
N PHE A 137 20.41 -9.33 -20.70
CA PHE A 137 19.65 -10.00 -19.65
C PHE A 137 18.14 -9.83 -19.82
N LEU A 138 17.66 -8.62 -20.08
CA LEU A 138 16.24 -8.38 -20.36
C LEU A 138 15.75 -9.24 -21.54
N GLN A 139 16.55 -9.36 -22.59
CA GLN A 139 16.15 -10.05 -23.81
C GLN A 139 16.21 -11.57 -23.72
N TYR A 140 17.27 -12.11 -23.11
CA TYR A 140 17.55 -13.55 -23.12
C TYR A 140 17.40 -14.21 -21.74
N LYS A 141 17.03 -13.44 -20.71
CA LYS A 141 16.92 -13.88 -19.32
C LYS A 141 18.16 -14.63 -18.84
N THR A 142 19.34 -14.18 -19.29
CA THR A 142 20.61 -14.88 -19.07
C THR A 142 21.68 -13.87 -18.65
N PHE A 143 22.33 -14.11 -17.51
CA PHE A 143 23.56 -13.41 -17.12
C PHE A 143 24.74 -14.36 -17.35
N GLY A 144 25.70 -13.93 -18.17
CA GLY A 144 26.81 -14.79 -18.58
C GLY A 144 26.30 -16.09 -19.22
N ASN A 145 26.58 -17.23 -18.57
CA ASN A 145 26.19 -18.56 -19.05
C ASN A 145 25.02 -19.17 -18.27
N ARG A 146 24.42 -18.42 -17.33
CA ARG A 146 23.35 -18.91 -16.44
C ARG A 146 22.04 -18.21 -16.76
N LYS A 147 20.97 -19.00 -16.86
CA LYS A 147 19.61 -18.49 -17.12
C LYS A 147 18.89 -18.22 -15.81
N LEU A 148 18.02 -17.22 -15.83
CA LEU A 148 16.99 -17.07 -14.81
C LEU A 148 16.10 -18.32 -14.81
N PRO A 149 15.74 -18.88 -13.64
CA PRO A 149 14.82 -20.00 -13.55
C PRO A 149 13.49 -19.74 -14.26
N GLU A 150 12.85 -20.80 -14.76
CA GLU A 150 11.48 -20.68 -15.25
C GLU A 150 10.53 -20.36 -14.09
N GLY A 151 9.41 -19.69 -14.36
CA GLY A 151 8.51 -19.21 -13.30
C GLY A 151 8.89 -17.85 -12.71
N TRP A 152 9.93 -17.20 -13.24
CA TRP A 152 10.33 -15.86 -12.83
C TRP A 152 10.04 -14.80 -13.89
N LEU A 153 9.27 -13.78 -13.49
CA LEU A 153 8.99 -12.59 -14.29
C LEU A 153 10.07 -11.53 -14.03
N ILE A 154 10.61 -10.95 -15.10
CA ILE A 154 11.48 -9.78 -14.99
C ILE A 154 10.62 -8.52 -15.11
N VAL A 155 10.68 -7.68 -14.09
CA VAL A 155 10.13 -6.32 -14.12
C VAL A 155 11.30 -5.36 -13.95
N ALA A 156 11.43 -4.39 -14.85
CA ALA A 156 12.43 -3.35 -14.75
C ALA A 156 11.75 -1.99 -14.57
N ALA A 157 12.38 -1.08 -13.84
CA ALA A 157 11.93 0.29 -13.68
C ALA A 157 13.02 1.28 -14.07
N GLY A 158 12.64 2.34 -14.76
CA GLY A 158 13.52 3.44 -15.15
C GLY A 158 12.85 4.79 -14.92
N ASN A 159 13.67 5.84 -14.99
CA ASN A 159 13.21 7.22 -14.90
C ASN A 159 13.35 7.89 -16.26
N PRO A 160 12.37 8.69 -16.72
CA PRO A 160 12.52 9.47 -17.94
C PRO A 160 13.77 10.38 -17.87
N PRO A 161 14.53 10.56 -18.96
CA PRO A 161 15.78 11.33 -18.97
C PRO A 161 15.63 12.78 -18.47
N GLU A 162 14.45 13.38 -18.62
CA GLU A 162 14.14 14.72 -18.09
C GLU A 162 14.21 14.81 -16.55
N TYR A 163 13.97 13.70 -15.84
CA TYR A 163 13.99 13.66 -14.37
C TYR A 163 15.34 13.22 -13.80
N ASN A 164 16.20 12.57 -14.59
CA ASN A 164 17.48 12.07 -14.12
C ASN A 164 18.55 12.18 -15.22
N ARG A 165 19.59 13.00 -15.01
CA ARG A 165 20.66 13.22 -15.98
C ARG A 165 21.49 11.96 -16.29
N SER A 166 21.52 11.00 -15.38
CA SER A 166 22.19 9.71 -15.59
C SER A 166 21.34 8.72 -16.38
N ALA A 167 20.03 8.97 -16.49
CA ALA A 167 19.12 8.12 -17.23
C ALA A 167 19.30 8.28 -18.75
N ARG A 168 19.40 7.15 -19.45
CA ARG A 168 19.53 7.08 -20.90
C ARG A 168 18.23 6.58 -21.52
N ALA A 169 17.89 7.08 -22.70
CA ALA A 169 16.75 6.57 -23.45
C ALA A 169 17.09 5.18 -24.02
N PHE A 170 16.11 4.26 -23.99
CA PHE A 170 16.23 2.97 -24.67
C PHE A 170 16.02 3.12 -26.17
N ASP A 171 16.77 2.36 -26.96
CA ASP A 171 16.56 2.30 -28.41
C ASP A 171 15.30 1.50 -28.77
N VAL A 172 14.82 1.70 -30.01
CA VAL A 172 13.61 1.03 -30.52
C VAL A 172 13.75 -0.50 -30.50
N VAL A 173 14.97 -1.02 -30.68
CA VAL A 173 15.23 -2.47 -30.71
C VAL A 173 15.04 -3.09 -29.34
N THR A 174 15.42 -2.36 -28.28
CA THR A 174 15.20 -2.74 -26.89
C THR A 174 13.74 -2.65 -26.53
N LEU A 175 13.08 -1.55 -26.91
CA LEU A 175 11.66 -1.32 -26.62
C LEU A 175 10.76 -2.36 -27.28
N ASP A 176 11.08 -2.86 -28.48
CA ASP A 176 10.34 -3.93 -29.15
C ASP A 176 10.39 -5.28 -28.40
N ARG A 177 11.36 -5.46 -27.50
CA ARG A 177 11.57 -6.72 -26.77
C ARG A 177 11.00 -6.73 -25.35
N VAL A 178 10.42 -5.62 -24.89
CA VAL A 178 9.80 -5.48 -23.57
C VAL A 178 8.32 -5.12 -23.70
N LYS A 179 7.55 -5.34 -22.63
CA LYS A 179 6.24 -4.71 -22.43
C LYS A 179 6.50 -3.35 -21.78
N TYR A 180 6.41 -2.28 -22.58
CA TYR A 180 6.63 -0.92 -22.10
C TYR A 180 5.36 -0.35 -21.46
N ILE A 181 5.47 0.15 -20.23
CA ILE A 181 4.39 0.82 -19.51
C ILE A 181 4.90 2.19 -19.06
N GLU A 182 4.26 3.24 -19.55
CA GLU A 182 4.48 4.61 -19.11
C GLU A 182 3.56 4.92 -17.94
N VAL A 183 4.17 5.28 -16.81
CA VAL A 183 3.51 5.57 -15.55
C VAL A 183 3.65 7.06 -15.23
N GLU A 184 2.52 7.72 -15.02
CA GLU A 184 2.44 9.13 -14.64
C GLU A 184 2.00 9.24 -13.18
N GLU A 185 2.35 10.36 -12.55
CA GLU A 185 1.83 10.73 -11.25
C GLU A 185 0.33 11.03 -11.30
N ASP A 186 -0.41 10.53 -10.31
CA ASP A 186 -1.85 10.72 -10.22
C ASP A 186 -2.20 10.95 -8.75
N PHE A 187 -2.61 12.18 -8.43
CA PHE A 187 -2.94 12.57 -7.06
C PHE A 187 -4.13 11.78 -6.52
N GLU A 188 -5.16 11.50 -7.32
CA GLU A 188 -6.35 10.80 -6.80
C GLU A 188 -6.00 9.37 -6.41
N ILE A 189 -5.17 8.69 -7.22
CA ILE A 189 -4.66 7.35 -6.89
C ILE A 189 -3.73 7.38 -5.68
N TRP A 190 -2.86 8.39 -5.59
CA TRP A 190 -2.01 8.54 -4.40
C TRP A 190 -2.83 8.88 -3.15
N LYS A 191 -3.93 9.62 -3.27
CA LYS A 191 -4.84 9.94 -2.17
C LYS A 191 -5.52 8.70 -1.61
N GLU A 192 -5.98 7.79 -2.47
CA GLU A 192 -6.46 6.46 -2.06
C GLU A 192 -5.40 5.70 -1.26
N TYR A 193 -4.16 5.71 -1.74
CA TYR A 193 -3.02 5.12 -1.03
C TYR A 193 -2.74 5.81 0.31
N ALA A 194 -2.76 7.13 0.34
CA ALA A 194 -2.47 7.94 1.52
C ALA A 194 -3.48 7.65 2.64
N TRP A 195 -4.76 7.53 2.30
CA TRP A 195 -5.79 7.12 3.25
C TRP A 195 -5.58 5.70 3.75
N ARG A 196 -5.30 4.76 2.85
CA ARG A 196 -5.08 3.35 3.22
C ARG A 196 -3.89 3.15 4.16
N ASN A 197 -2.84 3.95 4.00
CA ASN A 197 -1.64 3.87 4.86
C ASN A 197 -1.68 4.85 6.04
N GLY A 198 -2.82 5.53 6.26
CA GLY A 198 -3.00 6.42 7.41
C GLY A 198 -2.05 7.61 7.41
N LEU A 199 -1.72 8.18 6.24
CA LEU A 199 -0.92 9.40 6.15
C LEU A 199 -1.62 10.57 6.88
N HIS A 200 -0.83 11.51 7.38
CA HIS A 200 -1.27 12.62 8.19
C HIS A 200 -2.30 13.49 7.45
N GLY A 201 -3.46 13.70 8.09
CA GLY A 201 -4.61 14.38 7.48
C GLY A 201 -4.31 15.79 6.96
N ALA A 202 -3.37 16.52 7.56
CA ALA A 202 -2.96 17.84 7.07
C ALA A 202 -2.31 17.78 5.67
N VAL A 203 -1.48 16.76 5.40
CA VAL A 203 -0.83 16.60 4.08
C VAL A 203 -1.89 16.35 3.01
N ILE A 204 -2.81 15.42 3.29
CA ILE A 204 -3.87 15.04 2.34
C ILE A 204 -4.81 16.24 2.08
N SER A 205 -5.23 16.93 3.14
CA SER A 205 -6.15 18.07 3.04
C SER A 205 -5.52 19.25 2.32
N TYR A 206 -4.23 19.51 2.56
CA TYR A 206 -3.48 20.52 1.83
C TYR A 206 -3.43 20.24 0.32
N LEU A 207 -3.08 19.00 -0.05
CA LEU A 207 -2.96 18.61 -1.46
C LEU A 207 -4.32 18.56 -2.17
N ASP A 208 -5.42 18.32 -1.44
CA ASP A 208 -6.76 18.42 -2.02
C ASP A 208 -7.11 19.85 -2.46
N ILE A 209 -6.58 20.85 -1.73
CA ILE A 209 -6.72 22.27 -2.04
C ILE A 209 -5.68 22.69 -3.10
N ARG A 210 -4.47 22.13 -3.05
CA ARG A 210 -3.29 22.49 -3.87
C ARG A 210 -2.76 21.29 -4.65
N LYS A 211 -3.58 20.75 -5.56
CA LYS A 211 -3.22 19.55 -6.33
C LYS A 211 -1.95 19.74 -7.17
N GLU A 212 -1.70 20.97 -7.62
CA GLU A 212 -0.51 21.39 -8.35
C GLU A 212 0.81 21.21 -7.56
N ASN A 213 0.72 21.07 -6.23
CA ASN A 213 1.89 20.91 -5.36
C ASN A 213 2.18 19.43 -5.04
N PHE A 214 1.42 18.50 -5.59
CA PHE A 214 1.62 17.06 -5.37
C PHE A 214 2.97 16.57 -5.92
N TYR A 215 3.30 16.97 -7.14
CA TYR A 215 4.52 16.55 -7.82
C TYR A 215 5.05 17.67 -8.71
N ARG A 216 6.31 18.06 -8.52
CA ARG A 216 6.95 19.08 -9.34
C ARG A 216 8.46 18.94 -9.24
N ILE A 217 9.15 19.04 -10.38
CA ILE A 217 10.60 19.03 -10.45
C ILE A 217 11.04 20.19 -11.34
N GLU A 218 11.93 21.04 -10.83
CA GLU A 218 12.44 22.21 -11.51
C GLU A 218 13.96 22.24 -11.47
N ASN A 219 14.59 22.43 -12.63
CA ASN A 219 16.03 22.64 -12.73
C ASN A 219 16.30 24.14 -12.90
N THR A 220 16.91 24.76 -11.88
CA THR A 220 17.31 26.17 -11.89
C THR A 220 18.83 26.31 -11.96
N VAL A 221 19.33 27.55 -12.07
CA VAL A 221 20.78 27.84 -12.03
C VAL A 221 21.37 27.49 -10.66
N ASP A 222 20.59 27.65 -9.59
CA ASP A 222 21.01 27.47 -8.21
C ASP A 222 20.87 26.01 -7.71
N GLY A 223 20.23 25.14 -8.50
CA GLY A 223 20.05 23.73 -8.18
C GLY A 223 18.73 23.14 -8.70
N THR A 224 18.51 21.87 -8.38
CA THR A 224 17.24 21.18 -8.65
C THR A 224 16.33 21.33 -7.44
N HIS A 225 15.13 21.87 -7.65
CA HIS A 225 14.07 21.95 -6.65
C HIS A 225 12.99 20.92 -6.96
N PHE A 226 12.46 20.25 -5.95
CA PHE A 226 11.48 19.21 -6.19
C PHE A 226 10.55 18.96 -5.02
N VAL A 227 9.39 18.42 -5.38
CA VAL A 227 8.45 17.75 -4.49
C VAL A 227 7.97 16.48 -5.19
N THR A 228 7.87 15.38 -4.44
CA THR A 228 7.43 14.08 -4.96
C THR A 228 6.41 13.47 -4.02
N ALA A 229 5.65 12.49 -4.49
CA ALA A 229 4.71 11.74 -3.67
C ALA A 229 5.38 11.10 -2.44
N ARG A 230 6.60 10.54 -2.61
CA ARG A 230 7.44 10.04 -1.50
C ARG A 230 7.78 11.14 -0.48
N GLY A 231 8.14 12.35 -0.94
CA GLY A 231 8.46 13.46 -0.03
C GLY A 231 7.28 13.85 0.87
N TRP A 232 6.05 13.78 0.35
CA TRP A 232 4.83 13.98 1.15
C TRP A 232 4.56 12.86 2.15
N GLU A 233 4.81 11.61 1.76
CA GLU A 233 4.71 10.45 2.62
C GLU A 233 5.70 10.51 3.79
N ASP A 234 6.98 10.73 3.49
CA ASP A 234 8.04 10.84 4.50
C ASP A 234 7.77 12.02 5.47
N LEU A 235 7.30 13.17 4.95
CA LEU A 235 6.91 14.30 5.78
C LEU A 235 5.71 13.98 6.67
N SER A 236 4.73 13.25 6.15
CA SER A 236 3.57 12.79 6.92
C SER A 236 4.00 11.94 8.12
N GLU A 237 4.88 10.97 7.91
CA GLU A 237 5.43 10.14 9.00
C GLU A 237 6.17 10.99 10.04
N MET A 238 6.98 11.95 9.57
CA MET A 238 7.72 12.86 10.46
C MET A 238 6.79 13.73 11.30
N ILE A 239 5.68 14.23 10.74
CA ILE A 239 4.67 14.99 11.49
C ILE A 239 4.06 14.11 12.58
N GLN A 240 3.60 12.91 12.23
CA GLN A 240 3.00 11.98 13.19
C GLN A 240 3.96 11.63 14.33
N ALA A 241 5.22 11.33 14.00
CA ALA A 241 6.24 11.04 15.00
C ALA A 241 6.50 12.24 15.93
N CYS A 242 6.57 13.45 15.38
CA CYS A 242 6.73 14.67 16.15
C CYS A 242 5.53 14.91 17.10
N GLU A 243 4.31 14.74 16.62
CA GLU A 243 3.10 14.89 17.43
C GLU A 243 3.06 13.91 18.61
N GLN A 244 3.46 12.65 18.39
CA GLN A 244 3.52 11.62 19.43
C GLN A 244 4.48 11.99 20.57
N ILE A 245 5.58 12.68 20.26
CA ILE A 245 6.55 13.15 21.26
C ILE A 245 6.27 14.59 21.73
N GLY A 246 5.17 15.21 21.29
CA GLY A 246 4.78 16.56 21.66
C GLY A 246 5.64 17.68 21.07
N VAL A 247 6.36 17.39 19.98
CA VAL A 247 7.19 18.35 19.24
C VAL A 247 6.40 18.86 18.04
N ARG A 248 6.54 20.16 17.71
CA ARG A 248 5.95 20.72 16.49
C ARG A 248 6.96 20.73 15.36
N VAL A 249 6.51 20.30 14.18
CA VAL A 249 7.24 20.45 12.93
C VAL A 249 7.21 21.91 12.51
N ASP A 250 8.38 22.49 12.24
CA ASP A 250 8.51 23.83 11.71
C ASP A 250 8.82 23.82 10.19
N ARG A 251 8.91 25.01 9.60
CA ARG A 251 9.23 25.16 8.18
C ARG A 251 10.58 24.56 7.80
N GLN A 252 11.59 24.61 8.67
CA GLN A 252 12.92 24.09 8.34
C GLN A 252 12.91 22.57 8.24
N VAL A 253 12.12 21.90 9.06
CA VAL A 253 11.89 20.45 8.94
C VAL A 253 11.11 20.14 7.66
N ILE A 254 10.05 20.90 7.34
CA ILE A 254 9.27 20.70 6.11
C ILE A 254 10.16 20.83 4.85
N GLU A 255 11.04 21.82 4.80
CA GLU A 255 11.96 22.06 3.67
C GLU A 255 12.96 20.91 3.42
N GLN A 256 13.18 20.02 4.41
CA GLN A 256 14.06 18.84 4.24
C GLN A 256 13.41 17.77 3.33
N TYR A 257 12.08 17.67 3.38
CA TYR A 257 11.30 16.69 2.62
C TYR A 257 10.69 17.31 1.35
N ILE A 258 10.21 18.55 1.47
CA ILE A 258 9.62 19.33 0.38
C ILE A 258 10.67 20.35 -0.06
N GLN A 259 11.56 19.96 -0.97
CA GLN A 259 12.70 20.76 -1.42
C GLN A 259 12.32 21.84 -2.45
N MET A 260 11.15 22.43 -2.25
CA MET A 260 10.58 23.50 -3.05
C MET A 260 10.13 24.63 -2.10
N PRO A 261 10.94 25.70 -1.93
CA PRO A 261 10.79 26.65 -0.81
C PRO A 261 9.46 27.40 -0.73
N ASP A 262 8.78 27.60 -1.85
CA ASP A 262 7.44 28.20 -1.94
C ASP A 262 6.36 27.22 -1.45
N ILE A 263 6.38 25.96 -1.91
CA ILE A 263 5.45 24.91 -1.45
C ILE A 263 5.66 24.61 0.03
N ALA A 264 6.91 24.46 0.47
CA ALA A 264 7.22 24.18 1.88
C ALA A 264 6.72 25.30 2.82
N ARG A 265 6.83 26.56 2.40
CA ARG A 265 6.31 27.71 3.14
C ARG A 265 4.79 27.72 3.18
N ASP A 266 4.14 27.46 2.05
CA ASP A 266 2.69 27.40 1.94
C ASP A 266 2.13 26.28 2.82
N PHE A 267 2.71 25.09 2.76
CA PHE A 267 2.35 23.97 3.62
C PHE A 267 2.61 24.24 5.12
N ALA A 268 3.72 24.88 5.48
CA ALA A 268 3.98 25.26 6.88
C ALA A 268 2.89 26.18 7.44
N GLY A 269 2.46 27.18 6.65
CA GLY A 269 1.35 28.06 7.03
C GLY A 269 0.02 27.31 7.12
N TYR A 270 -0.22 26.38 6.20
CA TYR A 270 -1.40 25.51 6.25
C TYR A 270 -1.40 24.61 7.49
N LEU A 271 -0.26 24.02 7.86
CA LEU A 271 -0.14 23.14 9.02
C LEU A 271 -0.42 23.90 10.33
N ASP A 272 0.05 25.14 10.46
CA ASP A 272 -0.29 26.01 11.59
C ASP A 272 -1.80 26.29 11.68
N LEU A 273 -2.44 26.55 10.54
CA LEU A 273 -3.90 26.71 10.47
C LEU A 273 -4.63 25.41 10.80
N TYR A 274 -4.12 24.26 10.36
CA TYR A 274 -4.69 22.95 10.66
C TYR A 274 -4.73 22.69 12.18
N TYR A 275 -3.64 22.97 12.90
CA TYR A 275 -3.62 22.89 14.37
C TYR A 275 -4.55 23.90 15.04
N LYS A 276 -4.64 25.11 14.47
CA LYS A 276 -5.58 26.12 14.95
C LYS A 276 -7.03 25.66 14.78
N TYR A 277 -7.39 25.03 13.67
CA TYR A 277 -8.74 24.51 13.46
C TYR A 277 -9.04 23.32 14.37
N GLN A 278 -8.09 22.40 14.54
CA GLN A 278 -8.24 21.29 15.48
C GLN A 278 -8.57 21.77 16.91
N SER A 279 -7.88 22.83 17.36
CA SER A 279 -8.14 23.44 18.67
C SER A 279 -9.39 24.30 18.72
N THR A 280 -9.72 25.04 17.66
CA THR A 280 -10.90 25.94 17.60
C THR A 280 -12.21 25.16 17.51
N TYR A 281 -12.24 24.08 16.74
CA TYR A 281 -13.45 23.27 16.54
C TYR A 281 -13.59 22.16 17.59
N HIS A 282 -12.55 21.87 18.37
CA HIS A 282 -12.55 20.80 19.37
C HIS A 282 -13.03 19.46 18.78
N VAL A 283 -12.36 19.01 17.72
CA VAL A 283 -12.77 17.84 16.89
C VAL A 283 -13.07 16.59 17.73
N GLU A 284 -12.27 16.29 18.76
CA GLU A 284 -12.54 15.15 19.65
C GLU A 284 -13.85 15.29 20.42
N GLU A 285 -14.21 16.50 20.84
CA GLU A 285 -15.49 16.74 21.53
C GLU A 285 -16.65 16.63 20.54
N ILE A 286 -16.48 17.09 19.29
CA ILE A 286 -17.45 16.89 18.21
C ILE A 286 -17.76 15.40 18.03
N LEU A 287 -16.72 14.56 17.92
CA LEU A 287 -16.87 13.12 17.73
C LEU A 287 -17.48 12.42 18.95
N ARG A 288 -17.33 12.99 20.15
CA ARG A 288 -18.01 12.56 21.38
C ARG A 288 -19.44 13.10 21.50
N GLY A 289 -19.95 13.82 20.51
CA GLY A 289 -21.31 14.36 20.50
C GLY A 289 -21.47 15.66 21.29
N ARG A 290 -20.37 16.36 21.57
CA ARG A 290 -20.31 17.57 22.40
C ARG A 290 -19.75 18.74 21.61
N TRP A 291 -20.59 19.73 21.31
CA TRP A 291 -20.15 20.99 20.70
C TRP A 291 -21.02 22.15 21.17
N GLU A 292 -20.46 23.35 21.13
CA GLU A 292 -21.20 24.56 21.43
C GLU A 292 -21.99 25.04 20.19
N PRO A 293 -23.14 25.72 20.36
CA PRO A 293 -23.87 26.30 19.24
C PRO A 293 -23.03 27.30 18.41
N VAL A 294 -22.01 27.92 19.03
CA VAL A 294 -21.09 28.81 18.33
C VAL A 294 -20.23 28.04 17.32
N THR A 295 -19.78 26.81 17.64
CA THR A 295 -18.97 25.97 16.75
C THR A 295 -19.69 25.69 15.43
N VAL A 296 -20.99 25.39 15.49
CA VAL A 296 -21.83 25.19 14.31
C VAL A 296 -21.94 26.47 13.49
N ARG A 297 -22.15 27.63 14.14
CA ARG A 297 -22.22 28.93 13.45
C ARG A 297 -20.90 29.32 12.81
N THR A 298 -19.77 29.07 13.47
CA THR A 298 -18.44 29.30 12.93
C THR A 298 -18.26 28.50 11.65
N MET A 299 -18.55 27.19 11.69
CA MET A 299 -18.48 26.30 10.53
C MET A 299 -19.42 26.75 9.38
N GLN A 300 -20.63 27.24 9.70
CA GLN A 300 -21.59 27.73 8.69
C GLN A 300 -21.03 28.92 7.88
N THR A 301 -20.36 29.85 8.57
CA THR A 301 -19.81 31.08 7.98
C THR A 301 -18.38 30.93 7.48
N ALA A 302 -17.74 29.80 7.78
CA ALA A 302 -16.35 29.54 7.41
C ALA A 302 -16.18 29.52 5.88
N PRO A 303 -15.05 30.04 5.36
CA PRO A 303 -14.61 29.82 4.00
C PRO A 303 -14.55 28.32 3.63
N PHE A 304 -14.63 28.02 2.33
CA PHE A 304 -14.72 26.64 1.86
C PHE A 304 -13.47 25.80 2.20
N ASP A 305 -12.28 26.40 2.10
CA ASP A 305 -11.00 25.81 2.49
C ASP A 305 -10.91 25.47 3.99
N GLU A 306 -11.45 26.34 4.85
CA GLU A 306 -11.57 26.05 6.28
C GLU A 306 -12.52 24.88 6.53
N LYS A 307 -13.69 24.84 5.86
CA LYS A 307 -14.63 23.73 5.98
C LYS A 307 -14.02 22.40 5.52
N LEU A 308 -13.32 22.39 4.39
CA LEU A 308 -12.61 21.21 3.90
C LEU A 308 -11.57 20.73 4.92
N SER A 309 -10.84 21.65 5.54
CA SER A 309 -9.83 21.31 6.55
C SER A 309 -10.45 20.69 7.81
N VAL A 310 -11.59 21.21 8.28
CA VAL A 310 -12.33 20.63 9.41
C VAL A 310 -12.92 19.26 9.06
N MET A 311 -13.44 19.08 7.84
CA MET A 311 -13.91 17.77 7.37
C MET A 311 -12.77 16.76 7.25
N GLY A 312 -11.60 17.18 6.74
CA GLY A 312 -10.39 16.36 6.71
C GLY A 312 -9.93 15.92 8.10
N LEU A 313 -10.01 16.82 9.09
CA LEU A 313 -9.75 16.50 10.51
C LEU A 313 -10.73 15.46 11.06
N LEU A 314 -12.04 15.63 10.80
CA LEU A 314 -13.06 14.66 11.21
C LEU A 314 -12.81 13.30 10.55
N PHE A 315 -12.59 13.30 9.23
CA PHE A 315 -12.32 12.10 8.44
C PHE A 315 -11.07 11.35 8.94
N ALA A 316 -9.98 12.06 9.24
CA ALA A 316 -8.75 11.45 9.75
C ALA A 316 -9.00 10.72 11.08
N ARG A 317 -9.76 11.31 12.00
CA ARG A 317 -10.12 10.69 13.28
C ARG A 317 -11.09 9.53 13.14
N LEU A 318 -12.04 9.60 12.21
CA LEU A 318 -12.92 8.48 11.89
C LEU A 318 -12.15 7.32 11.26
N SER A 319 -11.21 7.60 10.36
CA SER A 319 -10.34 6.61 9.74
C SER A 319 -9.46 5.91 10.78
N GLU A 320 -8.87 6.68 11.71
CA GLU A 320 -8.09 6.14 12.82
C GLU A 320 -8.94 5.20 13.71
N ALA A 321 -10.14 5.63 14.11
CA ALA A 321 -11.05 4.83 14.92
C ALA A 321 -11.52 3.55 14.19
N ALA A 322 -11.90 3.68 12.92
CA ALA A 322 -12.28 2.56 12.07
C ALA A 322 -11.13 1.56 11.88
N GLY A 323 -9.91 2.04 11.66
CA GLY A 323 -8.74 1.17 11.50
C GLY A 323 -8.25 0.51 12.78
N ASN A 324 -8.42 1.15 13.94
CA ASN A 324 -8.25 0.49 15.23
C ASN A 324 -9.27 -0.64 15.39
N THR A 325 -10.54 -0.39 15.04
CA THR A 325 -11.62 -1.38 15.09
C THR A 325 -11.37 -2.55 14.15
N ARG A 326 -10.98 -2.30 12.90
CA ARG A 326 -10.64 -3.34 11.90
C ARG A 326 -9.53 -4.25 12.39
N ARG A 327 -8.45 -3.67 12.90
CA ARG A 327 -7.31 -4.44 13.41
C ARG A 327 -7.70 -5.30 14.61
N GLU A 328 -8.57 -4.81 15.49
CA GLU A 328 -9.08 -5.62 16.62
C GLU A 328 -10.03 -6.73 16.13
N ASP A 329 -10.86 -6.46 15.12
CA ASP A 329 -11.76 -7.42 14.50
C ASP A 329 -10.99 -8.58 13.85
N ILE A 330 -9.99 -8.27 13.03
CA ILE A 330 -9.09 -9.26 12.41
C ILE A 330 -8.36 -10.09 13.48
N LEU A 331 -7.86 -9.44 14.54
CA LEU A 331 -7.17 -10.14 15.63
C LEU A 331 -8.11 -11.12 16.34
N ALA A 332 -9.35 -10.70 16.63
CA ALA A 332 -10.35 -11.55 17.26
C ALA A 332 -10.69 -12.78 16.40
N ASP A 333 -10.84 -12.60 15.09
CA ASP A 333 -11.12 -13.68 14.15
C ASP A 333 -9.96 -14.67 14.04
N ARG A 334 -8.71 -14.19 13.94
CA ARG A 334 -7.52 -15.05 13.89
C ARG A 334 -7.35 -15.86 15.17
N LEU A 335 -7.44 -15.20 16.32
CA LEU A 335 -7.40 -15.87 17.61
C LEU A 335 -8.54 -16.88 17.75
N HIS A 336 -9.75 -16.57 17.27
CA HIS A 336 -10.85 -17.53 17.29
C HIS A 336 -10.51 -18.82 16.53
N GLN A 337 -9.89 -18.70 15.34
CA GLN A 337 -9.46 -19.86 14.56
C GLN A 337 -8.37 -20.67 15.27
N ASP A 338 -7.41 -20.00 15.90
CA ASP A 338 -6.39 -20.69 16.70
C ASP A 338 -6.97 -21.40 17.91
N LEU A 339 -7.96 -20.79 18.59
CA LEU A 339 -8.64 -21.41 19.72
C LEU A 339 -9.49 -22.62 19.31
N ILE A 340 -10.03 -22.64 18.08
CA ILE A 340 -10.68 -23.83 17.52
C ILE A 340 -9.65 -24.95 17.35
N ARG A 341 -8.48 -24.67 16.75
CA ARG A 341 -7.39 -25.65 16.60
C ARG A 341 -6.92 -26.18 17.96
N PHE A 342 -6.70 -25.27 18.91
CA PHE A 342 -6.38 -25.59 20.29
C PHE A 342 -7.38 -26.57 20.90
N ARG A 343 -8.69 -26.30 20.76
CA ARG A 343 -9.76 -27.17 21.30
C ARG A 343 -9.75 -28.57 20.67
N ASP A 344 -9.61 -28.63 19.34
CA ASP A 344 -9.75 -29.85 18.55
C ASP A 344 -8.55 -30.78 18.72
N GLU A 345 -7.36 -30.22 18.98
CA GLU A 345 -6.11 -30.99 19.13
C GLU A 345 -5.73 -31.26 20.60
N SER A 346 -6.51 -30.75 21.56
CA SER A 346 -6.30 -30.99 23.00
C SER A 346 -6.91 -32.32 23.44
N GLU A 347 -6.20 -33.42 23.26
CA GLU A 347 -6.57 -34.73 23.83
C GLU A 347 -6.10 -34.90 25.30
N ASP A 348 -5.03 -34.20 25.70
CA ASP A 348 -4.42 -34.28 27.03
C ASP A 348 -4.52 -32.94 27.79
N VAL A 349 -4.96 -33.00 29.04
CA VAL A 349 -5.32 -31.82 29.86
C VAL A 349 -4.07 -31.14 30.44
N ASP A 350 -3.04 -31.91 30.77
CA ASP A 350 -1.82 -31.43 31.45
C ASP A 350 -0.85 -30.68 30.51
N MET A 351 -1.21 -30.51 29.24
CA MET A 351 -0.36 -29.94 28.18
C MET A 351 -0.93 -28.67 27.56
N GLY A 352 -1.99 -28.09 28.13
CA GLY A 352 -2.67 -26.90 27.57
C GLY A 352 -1.77 -25.66 27.43
N ASP A 353 -0.89 -25.41 28.41
CA ASP A 353 0.09 -24.31 28.32
C ASP A 353 1.09 -24.55 27.19
N ARG A 354 1.67 -25.75 27.11
CA ARG A 354 2.61 -26.14 26.05
C ARG A 354 1.97 -26.07 24.67
N ARG A 355 0.70 -26.45 24.54
CA ARG A 355 0.00 -26.41 23.25
C ARG A 355 -0.22 -24.97 22.78
N MET A 356 -0.54 -24.05 23.69
CA MET A 356 -0.59 -22.63 23.36
C MET A 356 0.79 -22.09 22.94
N GLU A 357 1.87 -22.51 23.60
CA GLU A 357 3.24 -22.15 23.20
C GLU A 357 3.61 -22.70 21.81
N GLU A 358 3.18 -23.91 21.47
CA GLU A 358 3.39 -24.50 20.15
C GLU A 358 2.69 -23.71 19.05
N LEU A 359 1.45 -23.26 19.28
CA LEU A 359 0.72 -22.39 18.36
C LEU A 359 1.45 -21.05 18.17
N ALA A 360 1.86 -20.41 19.27
CA ALA A 360 2.62 -19.16 19.20
C ALA A 360 3.96 -19.34 18.43
N ALA A 361 4.67 -20.45 18.66
CA ALA A 361 5.91 -20.78 17.97
C ALA A 361 5.70 -21.04 16.47
N ALA A 362 4.61 -21.71 16.09
CA ALA A 362 4.25 -21.94 14.70
C ALA A 362 4.00 -20.62 13.96
N HIS A 363 3.24 -19.71 14.57
CA HIS A 363 3.01 -18.35 14.02
C HIS A 363 4.29 -17.53 13.90
N ARG A 364 5.18 -17.57 14.90
CA ARG A 364 6.50 -16.93 14.81
C ARG A 364 7.34 -17.47 13.66
N LYS A 365 7.34 -18.79 13.46
CA LYS A 365 8.04 -19.42 12.35
C LYS A 365 7.46 -18.96 11.00
N GLN A 366 6.14 -18.92 10.87
CA GLN A 366 5.48 -18.47 9.64
C GLN A 366 5.75 -17.00 9.36
N MET A 367 5.69 -16.14 10.37
CA MET A 367 6.05 -14.72 10.26
C MET A 367 7.50 -14.55 9.77
N ARG A 368 8.44 -15.36 10.25
CA ARG A 368 9.84 -15.31 9.79
C ARG A 368 9.97 -15.67 8.31
N LEU A 369 9.31 -16.74 7.87
CA LEU A 369 9.31 -17.17 6.46
C LEU A 369 8.69 -16.11 5.54
N ASP A 370 7.59 -15.49 5.96
CA ASP A 370 6.94 -14.44 5.18
C ASP A 370 7.77 -13.16 5.13
N ALA A 371 8.53 -12.85 6.19
CA ALA A 371 9.51 -11.77 6.20
C ALA A 371 10.68 -12.05 5.24
N GLU A 372 11.25 -13.25 5.28
CA GLU A 372 12.32 -13.70 4.38
C GLU A 372 11.88 -13.67 2.91
N ALA A 373 10.58 -13.89 2.64
CA ALA A 373 9.98 -13.80 1.31
C ALA A 373 9.58 -12.37 0.87
N ASN A 374 9.81 -11.34 1.69
CA ASN A 374 9.36 -9.96 1.47
C ASN A 374 7.83 -9.84 1.23
N ARG A 375 7.02 -10.65 1.94
CA ARG A 375 5.54 -10.69 1.82
C ARG A 375 4.79 -10.01 2.96
N LEU A 376 5.49 -9.45 3.96
CA LEU A 376 4.87 -8.82 5.13
C LEU A 376 4.86 -7.30 5.00
N SER A 377 3.66 -6.72 4.99
CA SER A 377 3.49 -5.29 5.25
C SER A 377 3.72 -4.96 6.73
N GLY A 378 3.94 -3.68 7.04
CA GLY A 378 4.10 -3.22 8.43
C GLY A 378 2.89 -3.55 9.31
N GLU A 379 1.68 -3.28 8.83
CA GLU A 379 0.45 -3.60 9.55
C GLU A 379 0.27 -5.11 9.79
N GLU A 380 0.52 -5.94 8.77
CA GLU A 380 0.39 -7.40 8.89
C GLU A 380 1.41 -7.97 9.89
N ARG A 381 2.62 -7.43 9.89
CA ARG A 381 3.65 -7.77 10.88
C ARG A 381 3.19 -7.43 12.29
N ASP A 382 2.64 -6.24 12.51
CA ASP A 382 2.14 -5.82 13.82
C ASP A 382 0.97 -6.68 14.30
N LEU A 383 0.02 -7.00 13.42
CA LEU A 383 -1.12 -7.87 13.73
C LEU A 383 -0.66 -9.28 14.13
N ARG A 384 0.24 -9.90 13.35
CA ARG A 384 0.80 -11.22 13.68
C ARG A 384 1.61 -11.21 14.97
N GLN A 385 2.35 -10.15 15.22
CA GLN A 385 3.09 -10.01 16.48
C GLN A 385 2.12 -9.90 17.67
N ARG A 386 1.00 -9.17 17.53
CA ARG A 386 -0.04 -9.09 18.57
C ARG A 386 -0.72 -10.44 18.80
N GLU A 387 -0.99 -11.20 17.75
CA GLU A 387 -1.53 -12.56 17.82
C GLU A 387 -0.60 -13.49 18.61
N VAL A 388 0.68 -13.54 18.24
CA VAL A 388 1.73 -14.28 18.96
C VAL A 388 1.80 -13.87 20.44
N ASN A 389 1.88 -12.57 20.72
CA ASN A 389 1.96 -12.06 22.09
C ASN A 389 0.72 -12.45 22.92
N THR A 390 -0.46 -12.52 22.29
CA THR A 390 -1.70 -12.89 22.97
C THR A 390 -1.72 -14.38 23.31
N LEU A 391 -1.30 -15.24 22.37
CA LEU A 391 -1.17 -16.68 22.61
C LEU A 391 -0.13 -17.00 23.70
N GLU A 392 0.99 -16.27 23.71
CA GLU A 392 2.01 -16.38 24.77
C GLU A 392 1.45 -15.98 26.14
N LYS A 393 0.68 -14.88 26.20
CA LYS A 393 -0.01 -14.46 27.42
C LYS A 393 -0.99 -15.54 27.90
N TYR A 394 -1.69 -16.21 26.98
CA TYR A 394 -2.61 -17.31 27.34
C TYR A 394 -1.84 -18.51 27.90
N ALA A 395 -0.73 -18.90 27.26
CA ALA A 395 0.14 -19.96 27.76
C ALA A 395 0.69 -19.65 29.16
N GLU A 396 1.14 -18.41 29.38
CA GLU A 396 1.63 -17.98 30.69
C GLU A 396 0.55 -18.05 31.76
N LYS A 397 -0.67 -17.57 31.47
CA LYS A 397 -1.79 -17.62 32.42
C LYS A 397 -2.19 -19.08 32.75
N LEU A 398 -2.20 -19.96 31.74
CA LEU A 398 -2.45 -21.39 31.95
C LEU A 398 -1.39 -22.03 32.85
N ARG A 399 -0.12 -21.67 32.69
CA ARG A 399 0.99 -22.17 33.52
C ARG A 399 0.93 -21.70 34.97
N GLN A 400 0.49 -20.46 35.19
CA GLN A 400 0.37 -19.89 36.53
C GLN A 400 -0.71 -20.61 37.35
N GLU A 401 -1.76 -21.08 36.70
CA GLU A 401 -2.93 -21.66 37.35
C GLU A 401 -2.80 -23.18 37.56
N LYS A 402 -1.94 -23.54 38.51
CA LYS A 402 -1.57 -24.92 38.88
C LYS A 402 -2.72 -25.79 39.41
N GLU A 403 -3.89 -25.20 39.69
CA GLU A 403 -5.07 -25.90 40.21
C GLU A 403 -6.07 -26.28 39.10
N LEU A 404 -5.82 -25.91 37.84
CA LEU A 404 -6.66 -26.30 36.72
C LEU A 404 -6.59 -27.82 36.52
N THR A 405 -7.70 -28.50 36.79
CA THR A 405 -7.85 -29.94 36.58
C THR A 405 -9.01 -30.20 35.63
N GLY A 406 -8.75 -30.99 34.59
CA GLY A 406 -9.74 -31.32 33.55
C GLY A 406 -9.77 -30.35 32.36
N LYS A 407 -10.07 -30.90 31.17
CA LYS A 407 -10.16 -30.16 29.89
C LYS A 407 -11.14 -29.00 29.99
N ASP A 408 -12.25 -29.19 30.68
CA ASP A 408 -13.30 -28.18 30.83
C ASP A 408 -12.83 -26.94 31.60
N ALA A 409 -11.99 -27.11 32.63
CA ALA A 409 -11.45 -26.00 33.40
C ALA A 409 -10.46 -25.15 32.58
N VAL A 410 -9.58 -25.82 31.81
CA VAL A 410 -8.66 -25.16 30.87
C VAL A 410 -9.44 -24.38 29.81
N MET A 411 -10.45 -25.00 29.22
CA MET A 411 -11.30 -24.37 28.20
C MET A 411 -12.09 -23.20 28.75
N GLU A 412 -12.55 -23.26 30.00
CA GLU A 412 -13.26 -22.15 30.65
C GLU A 412 -12.34 -20.95 30.88
N LEU A 413 -11.10 -21.17 31.34
CA LEU A 413 -10.14 -20.07 31.50
C LEU A 413 -9.79 -19.44 30.14
N VAL A 414 -9.56 -20.26 29.11
CA VAL A 414 -9.30 -19.77 27.75
C VAL A 414 -10.50 -18.99 27.20
N ARG A 415 -11.73 -19.45 27.44
CA ARG A 415 -12.95 -18.73 27.07
C ARG A 415 -13.04 -17.37 27.79
N GLN A 416 -12.74 -17.33 29.08
CA GLN A 416 -12.72 -16.08 29.84
C GLN A 416 -11.68 -15.09 29.30
N MET A 417 -10.48 -15.56 28.98
CA MET A 417 -9.44 -14.70 28.37
C MET A 417 -9.88 -14.19 26.99
N PHE A 418 -10.48 -15.04 26.17
CA PHE A 418 -10.99 -14.64 24.86
C PHE A 418 -12.16 -13.67 24.97
N GLN A 419 -12.97 -13.76 26.02
CA GLN A 419 -14.04 -12.79 26.28
C GLN A 419 -13.48 -11.37 26.48
N GLU A 420 -12.30 -11.20 27.08
CA GLU A 420 -11.65 -9.88 27.19
C GLU A 420 -11.36 -9.26 25.81
N ILE A 421 -11.03 -10.08 24.80
CA ILE A 421 -10.80 -9.65 23.41
C ILE A 421 -12.13 -9.28 22.75
N LEU A 422 -13.17 -10.10 22.93
CA LEU A 422 -14.50 -9.83 22.39
C LEU A 422 -15.12 -8.54 22.98
N ASP A 423 -14.95 -8.32 24.28
CA ASP A 423 -15.44 -7.11 24.95
C ASP A 423 -14.71 -5.87 24.44
N ARG A 424 -13.39 -5.95 24.24
CA ARG A 424 -12.61 -4.86 23.65
C ARG A 424 -13.05 -4.56 22.22
N ARG A 425 -13.23 -5.60 21.40
CA ARG A 425 -13.75 -5.49 20.03
C ARG A 425 -15.11 -4.78 20.03
N GLN A 426 -16.05 -5.21 20.87
CA GLN A 426 -17.38 -4.61 20.95
C GLN A 426 -17.32 -3.14 21.38
N ASN A 427 -16.51 -2.81 22.39
CA ASN A 427 -16.34 -1.42 22.82
C ASN A 427 -15.79 -0.51 21.71
N LEU A 428 -14.86 -1.01 20.89
CA LEU A 428 -14.32 -0.25 19.75
C LEU A 428 -15.36 -0.06 18.64
N ILE A 429 -16.16 -1.10 18.36
CA ILE A 429 -17.27 -1.01 17.39
C ILE A 429 -18.27 0.07 17.84
N ASP A 430 -18.69 0.02 19.11
CA ASP A 430 -19.67 0.96 19.66
C ASP A 430 -19.12 2.39 19.70
N ASP A 431 -17.89 2.60 20.18
CA ASP A 431 -17.24 3.93 20.19
C ASP A 431 -17.11 4.50 18.77
N THR A 432 -16.66 3.68 17.82
CA THR A 432 -16.49 4.10 16.43
C THR A 432 -17.83 4.45 15.80
N GLY A 433 -18.88 3.64 16.01
CA GLY A 433 -20.23 3.93 15.52
C GLY A 433 -20.76 5.27 16.04
N ILE A 434 -20.58 5.52 17.35
CA ILE A 434 -20.95 6.80 17.98
C ILE A 434 -20.19 7.98 17.35
N ARG A 435 -18.89 7.82 17.07
CA ARG A 435 -18.09 8.87 16.42
C ARG A 435 -18.59 9.20 15.02
N PHE A 436 -18.91 8.19 14.21
CA PHE A 436 -19.49 8.37 12.88
C PHE A 436 -20.81 9.13 12.95
N ASP A 437 -21.73 8.69 13.80
CA ASP A 437 -23.03 9.34 13.97
C ASP A 437 -22.91 10.81 14.41
N ASN A 438 -22.01 11.08 15.36
CA ASN A 438 -21.79 12.44 15.83
C ASN A 438 -21.14 13.34 14.79
N ALA A 439 -20.20 12.80 13.99
CA ALA A 439 -19.61 13.54 12.88
C ALA A 439 -20.67 13.96 11.85
N PHE A 440 -21.53 13.02 11.43
CA PHE A 440 -22.63 13.34 10.51
C PHE A 440 -23.61 14.33 11.11
N ARG A 441 -24.02 14.16 12.38
CA ARG A 441 -24.92 15.11 13.05
C ARG A 441 -24.34 16.53 13.11
N PHE A 442 -23.04 16.64 13.35
CA PHE A 442 -22.36 17.94 13.35
C PHE A 442 -22.34 18.56 11.94
N LEU A 443 -22.03 17.78 10.90
CA LEU A 443 -22.02 18.26 9.52
C LEU A 443 -23.42 18.63 9.02
N GLU A 444 -24.44 17.84 9.34
CA GLU A 444 -25.84 18.17 9.04
C GLU A 444 -26.27 19.49 9.67
N ALA A 445 -25.87 19.75 10.92
CA ALA A 445 -26.16 21.01 11.61
C ALA A 445 -25.38 22.21 11.05
N SER A 446 -24.18 21.98 10.51
CA SER A 446 -23.25 23.05 10.12
C SER A 446 -23.23 23.36 8.62
N VAL A 447 -23.12 22.36 7.74
CA VAL A 447 -23.05 22.57 6.30
C VAL A 447 -24.33 22.16 5.58
N GLY A 448 -25.16 21.32 6.20
CA GLY A 448 -26.40 20.79 5.60
C GLY A 448 -26.11 19.86 4.41
N GLN A 449 -27.03 19.77 3.45
CA GLN A 449 -26.90 18.96 2.23
C GLN A 449 -26.17 19.70 1.09
N ARG A 450 -25.11 20.43 1.41
CA ARG A 450 -24.33 21.14 0.40
C ARG A 450 -23.21 20.25 -0.18
N GLN A 451 -22.48 20.78 -1.15
CA GLN A 451 -21.32 20.13 -1.76
C GLN A 451 -20.32 19.57 -0.72
N GLU A 452 -20.20 20.21 0.44
CA GLU A 452 -19.37 19.73 1.55
C GLU A 452 -19.77 18.33 2.04
N MET A 453 -21.08 18.05 2.18
CA MET A 453 -21.56 16.73 2.61
C MET A 453 -21.25 15.66 1.56
N VAL A 454 -21.40 15.99 0.28
CA VAL A 454 -21.05 15.11 -0.84
C VAL A 454 -19.57 14.73 -0.79
N ILE A 455 -18.70 15.71 -0.57
CA ILE A 455 -17.26 15.49 -0.46
C ILE A 455 -16.96 14.57 0.73
N PHE A 456 -17.57 14.82 1.89
CA PHE A 456 -17.34 14.00 3.07
C PHE A 456 -17.79 12.55 2.90
N VAL A 457 -18.98 12.31 2.31
CA VAL A 457 -19.46 10.96 2.02
C VAL A 457 -18.52 10.25 1.03
N THR A 458 -18.12 10.93 -0.04
CA THR A 458 -17.15 10.38 -1.01
C THR A 458 -15.82 10.02 -0.35
N GLN A 459 -15.33 10.82 0.60
CA GLN A 459 -14.13 10.50 1.38
C GLN A 459 -14.34 9.24 2.23
N ILE A 460 -15.47 9.09 2.92
CA ILE A 460 -15.82 7.89 3.70
C ILE A 460 -15.89 6.64 2.81
N THR A 461 -16.45 6.75 1.61
CA THR A 461 -16.52 5.64 0.63
C THR A 461 -15.16 5.27 0.09
N ALA A 462 -14.31 6.26 -0.19
CA ALA A 462 -12.97 6.02 -0.74
C ALA A 462 -11.95 5.56 0.32
N GLY A 463 -12.19 5.89 1.60
CA GLY A 463 -11.36 5.45 2.72
C GLY A 463 -11.53 3.94 2.99
N PHE A 464 -10.43 3.20 2.95
CA PHE A 464 -10.45 1.74 3.12
C PHE A 464 -11.04 1.30 4.47
N ASP A 465 -10.56 1.90 5.57
CA ASP A 465 -11.05 1.63 6.92
C ASP A 465 -12.48 2.09 7.17
N THR A 466 -12.81 3.28 6.69
CA THR A 466 -14.12 3.88 6.88
C THR A 466 -15.20 3.15 6.08
N SER A 467 -14.91 2.75 4.83
CA SER A 467 -15.82 1.94 4.01
C SER A 467 -16.00 0.55 4.64
N TRP A 468 -14.90 -0.09 5.06
CA TRP A 468 -14.97 -1.37 5.75
C TRP A 468 -15.84 -1.31 7.00
N PHE A 469 -15.68 -0.29 7.85
CA PHE A 469 -16.47 -0.15 9.07
C PHE A 469 -17.97 0.01 8.75
N VAL A 470 -18.29 0.89 7.79
CA VAL A 470 -19.66 1.14 7.36
C VAL A 470 -20.30 -0.12 6.74
N GLU A 471 -19.55 -0.87 5.93
CA GLU A 471 -20.04 -2.12 5.31
C GLU A 471 -20.34 -3.22 6.34
N ASN A 472 -19.53 -3.33 7.40
CA ASN A 472 -19.64 -4.42 8.38
C ASN A 472 -20.57 -4.09 9.55
N PHE A 473 -20.63 -2.84 9.99
CA PHE A 473 -21.38 -2.43 11.19
C PHE A 473 -22.50 -1.42 10.90
N GLY A 474 -22.51 -0.80 9.71
CA GLY A 474 -23.52 0.16 9.29
C GLY A 474 -23.30 1.58 9.81
N CYS A 475 -23.82 2.55 9.05
CA CYS A 475 -23.98 3.94 9.49
C CYS A 475 -25.20 4.53 8.77
N ASP A 476 -26.29 4.73 9.50
CA ASP A 476 -27.57 5.18 8.93
C ASP A 476 -27.45 6.55 8.26
N ALA A 477 -26.68 7.46 8.87
CA ALA A 477 -26.44 8.79 8.31
C ALA A 477 -25.69 8.71 6.98
N TYR A 478 -24.62 7.90 6.90
CA TYR A 478 -23.91 7.65 5.65
C TYR A 478 -24.84 7.12 4.56
N TYR A 479 -25.62 6.07 4.83
CA TYR A 479 -26.49 5.48 3.81
C TYR A 479 -27.59 6.43 3.34
N ARG A 480 -28.08 7.32 4.22
CA ARG A 480 -29.03 8.37 3.85
C ARG A 480 -28.44 9.31 2.81
N HIS A 481 -27.29 9.91 3.12
CA HIS A 481 -26.62 10.86 2.22
C HIS A 481 -26.07 10.19 0.96
N ASN A 482 -25.54 8.97 1.05
CA ASN A 482 -25.04 8.24 -0.12
C ASN A 482 -26.18 7.87 -1.10
N ARG A 483 -27.38 7.54 -0.61
CA ARG A 483 -28.54 7.31 -1.48
C ARG A 483 -28.97 8.59 -2.18
N GLU A 484 -29.01 9.72 -1.48
CA GLU A 484 -29.35 11.02 -2.07
C GLU A 484 -28.41 11.37 -3.23
N LEU A 485 -27.10 11.10 -3.09
CA LEU A 485 -26.11 11.25 -4.18
C LEU A 485 -26.44 10.40 -5.41
N LEU A 486 -26.73 9.11 -5.20
CA LEU A 486 -27.05 8.20 -6.31
C LEU A 486 -28.33 8.62 -7.05
N PHE A 487 -29.31 9.19 -6.34
CA PHE A 487 -30.53 9.71 -6.96
C PHE A 487 -30.29 11.00 -7.74
N ASP A 488 -29.48 11.92 -7.22
CA ASP A 488 -29.11 13.17 -7.89
C ASP A 488 -28.33 12.91 -9.19
N ASP A 489 -27.39 11.95 -9.19
CA ASP A 489 -26.66 11.53 -10.40
C ASP A 489 -27.58 10.92 -11.46
N VAL A 490 -28.54 10.10 -11.03
CA VAL A 490 -29.54 9.52 -11.92
C VAL A 490 -30.46 10.60 -12.49
N GLU A 491 -30.89 11.58 -11.70
CA GLU A 491 -31.72 12.68 -12.16
C GLU A 491 -30.98 13.61 -13.12
N GLN A 492 -29.70 13.92 -12.85
CA GLN A 492 -28.86 14.70 -13.76
C GLN A 492 -28.64 13.98 -15.09
N ARG A 493 -28.37 12.67 -15.07
CA ARG A 493 -28.26 11.86 -16.29
C ARG A 493 -29.56 11.88 -17.09
N ILE A 494 -30.70 11.68 -16.45
CA ILE A 494 -32.02 11.71 -17.10
C ILE A 494 -32.32 13.11 -17.67
N ARG A 495 -32.00 14.19 -16.95
CA ARG A 495 -32.15 15.56 -17.46
C ARG A 495 -31.25 15.84 -18.66
N GLY A 496 -30.01 15.36 -18.63
CA GLY A 496 -29.07 15.43 -19.75
C GLY A 496 -29.58 14.67 -20.98
N GLU A 497 -30.13 13.47 -20.79
CA GLU A 497 -30.76 12.68 -21.86
C GLU A 497 -31.99 13.37 -22.44
N ILE A 498 -32.85 13.96 -21.59
CA ILE A 498 -34.03 14.72 -22.03
C ILE A 498 -33.61 15.98 -22.80
N GLN A 499 -32.55 16.66 -22.38
CA GLN A 499 -32.05 17.85 -23.06
C GLN A 499 -31.39 17.50 -24.41
N ALA A 500 -30.59 16.45 -24.45
CA ALA A 500 -30.02 15.92 -25.70
C ALA A 500 -31.11 15.44 -26.68
N ALA A 501 -32.19 14.84 -26.17
CA ALA A 501 -33.35 14.44 -26.99
C ALA A 501 -34.16 15.65 -27.50
N ARG A 502 -34.15 16.79 -26.79
CA ARG A 502 -34.78 18.04 -27.22
C ARG A 502 -33.94 18.84 -28.23
N GLU A 503 -32.62 18.65 -28.21
CA GLU A 503 -31.68 19.31 -29.13
C GLU A 503 -31.49 18.56 -30.46
N GLN A 504 -32.03 17.34 -30.59
CA GLN A 504 -32.13 16.67 -31.89
C GLN A 504 -33.25 17.33 -32.73
N PRO A 505 -32.94 17.94 -33.90
CA PRO A 505 -33.95 18.49 -34.77
C PRO A 505 -34.82 17.35 -35.31
N GLY A 506 -36.12 17.40 -35.00
CA GLY A 506 -37.10 16.44 -35.48
C GLY A 506 -37.05 16.30 -37.00
N ASP A 507 -36.81 15.08 -37.46
CA ASP A 507 -36.89 14.63 -38.84
C ASP A 507 -38.32 14.90 -39.37
N ARG A 508 -38.49 16.04 -40.04
CA ARG A 508 -39.74 16.37 -40.75
C ARG A 508 -39.84 15.44 -41.95
N ARG A 509 -40.62 14.37 -41.76
CA ARG A 509 -41.29 13.66 -42.83
C ARG A 509 -42.14 14.64 -43.64
N GLU A 510 -41.70 14.98 -44.84
CA GLU A 510 -42.59 15.37 -45.93
C GLU A 510 -42.69 14.21 -46.93
N ASN A 511 -43.78 13.46 -46.82
CA ASN A 511 -44.36 12.72 -47.94
C ASN A 511 -45.23 13.72 -48.72
N LEU A 512 -44.79 14.12 -49.92
CA LEU A 512 -45.58 14.20 -51.16
C LEU A 512 -44.70 14.65 -52.34
#